data_AF-A0A7S2E1C9-F1
#
_entry.id   AF-A0A7S2E1C9-F1
#
_cell.length_a   1.000
_cell.length_b   1.000
_cell.length_c   1.000
_cell.angle_alpha   90.00
_cell.angle_beta   90.00
_cell.angle_gamma   90.00
#
_symmetry.space_group_name_H-M   'P 1'
#
loop_
_entity.id
_entity.type
_entity.pdbx_description
1 polymer ?
#
loop_
_entity_poly.entity_id
_entity_poly.type
_entity_poly.pdbx_seq_one_letter_code
_entity_poly.pdbx_strand_id
1 'polypeptide(L)'
;GVAVSVSPHRLYVVSLHVAVCSMFGSIGTIAPKNFAEYVMITIMMLFGSMVWAWVIGSLCGILATLNPHSTAFQNLMDSLNYFMKSQGFEQAHRVRLRDFFRQTQDYMRIHSYDTLLLKMSAQLRGDTALVIGKATLERIWYFQPQ
;
A
#
# COMPACT_ATOMS: atom_id res chain seq x y z
N GLY A 1 -22.12 -4.68 -48.49
CA GLY A 1 -20.80 -4.09 -48.15
C GLY A 1 -20.89 -2.61 -48.37
N VAL A 2 -20.88 -1.82 -47.31
CA VAL A 2 -20.79 -0.36 -47.42
C VAL A 2 -19.43 0.03 -46.89
N ALA A 3 -18.51 0.28 -47.81
CA ALA A 3 -17.24 0.93 -47.52
C ALA A 3 -17.55 2.37 -47.13
N VAL A 4 -17.81 2.59 -45.84
CA VAL A 4 -17.81 3.95 -45.29
C VAL A 4 -16.36 4.41 -45.38
N SER A 5 -16.10 5.44 -46.19
CA SER A 5 -14.83 6.18 -46.19
C SER A 5 -14.72 6.94 -44.87
N VAL A 6 -14.46 6.21 -43.79
CA VAL A 6 -14.22 6.76 -42.47
C VAL A 6 -12.79 7.25 -42.46
N SER A 7 -12.60 8.54 -42.20
CA SER A 7 -11.26 9.09 -42.03
C SER A 7 -10.48 8.25 -40.99
N PRO A 8 -9.22 7.87 -41.26
CA PRO A 8 -8.51 6.84 -40.49
C PRO A 8 -8.41 7.17 -38.99
N HIS A 9 -8.31 8.47 -38.66
CA HIS A 9 -8.31 8.95 -37.27
C HIS A 9 -9.60 8.63 -36.51
N ARG A 10 -10.77 8.68 -37.17
CA ARG A 10 -12.07 8.38 -36.53
C ARG A 10 -12.22 6.89 -36.25
N LEU A 11 -11.77 6.05 -37.17
CA LEU A 11 -11.83 4.60 -37.00
C LEU A 11 -10.98 4.14 -35.81
N TYR A 12 -9.81 4.75 -35.62
CA TYR A 12 -8.94 4.48 -34.47
C TYR A 12 -9.56 4.91 -33.14
N VAL A 13 -10.15 6.10 -33.06
CA VAL A 13 -10.80 6.58 -31.83
C VAL A 13 -12.00 5.69 -31.47
N VAL A 14 -12.78 5.26 -32.47
CA VAL A 14 -13.92 4.38 -32.26
C VAL A 14 -13.49 2.97 -31.81
N SER A 15 -12.45 2.40 -32.43
CA SER A 15 -11.95 1.09 -32.01
C SER A 15 -11.35 1.13 -30.60
N LEU A 16 -10.63 2.20 -30.25
CA LEU A 16 -10.12 2.43 -28.90
C LEU A 16 -11.26 2.56 -27.88
N HIS A 17 -12.31 3.31 -28.21
CA HIS A 17 -13.48 3.46 -27.34
C HIS A 17 -14.13 2.10 -27.01
N VAL A 18 -14.35 1.26 -28.02
CA VAL A 18 -14.92 -0.09 -27.83
C VAL A 18 -14.00 -0.98 -27.00
N ALA A 19 -12.68 -0.91 -27.21
CA ALA A 19 -11.70 -1.67 -26.43
C ALA A 19 -11.72 -1.28 -24.95
N VAL A 20 -11.74 0.03 -24.66
CA VAL A 20 -11.78 0.54 -23.29
C VAL A 20 -13.11 0.19 -22.61
N CYS A 21 -14.25 0.38 -23.27
CA CYS A 21 -15.56 -0.01 -22.72
C CYS A 21 -15.62 -1.52 -22.40
N SER A 22 -15.11 -2.36 -23.31
CA SER A 22 -15.04 -3.81 -23.11
C SER A 22 -14.17 -4.20 -21.91
N MET A 23 -13.08 -3.46 -21.65
CA MET A 23 -12.22 -3.70 -20.49
C MET A 23 -12.95 -3.49 -19.16
N PHE A 24 -13.80 -2.47 -19.08
CA PHE A 24 -14.61 -2.16 -17.89
C PHE A 24 -15.93 -2.93 -17.82
N GLY A 25 -16.18 -3.88 -18.74
CA GLY A 25 -17.41 -4.66 -18.78
C GLY A 25 -18.64 -3.89 -19.28
N SER A 26 -18.44 -2.75 -19.94
CA SER A 26 -19.51 -1.96 -20.54
C SER A 26 -19.63 -2.29 -22.03
N ILE A 27 -20.84 -2.64 -22.47
CA ILE A 27 -21.14 -2.73 -23.90
C ILE A 27 -21.31 -1.29 -24.38
N GLY A 28 -20.30 -0.77 -25.09
CA GLY A 28 -20.34 0.58 -25.67
C GLY A 28 -21.48 0.76 -26.69
N THR A 29 -21.51 1.90 -27.37
CA THR A 29 -22.57 2.24 -28.35
C THR A 29 -22.57 1.38 -29.62
N ILE A 30 -21.64 0.43 -29.76
CA ILE A 30 -21.46 -0.41 -30.95
C ILE A 30 -21.72 -1.85 -30.54
N ALA A 31 -22.91 -2.34 -30.90
CA ALA A 31 -23.32 -3.72 -30.66
C ALA A 31 -22.87 -4.65 -31.81
N PRO A 32 -22.43 -5.88 -31.51
CA PRO A 32 -22.17 -6.88 -32.52
C PRO A 32 -23.44 -7.22 -33.30
N LYS A 33 -23.31 -7.41 -34.62
CA LYS A 33 -24.40 -7.82 -35.50
C LYS A 33 -24.24 -9.26 -35.98
N ASN A 34 -23.01 -9.78 -36.02
CA ASN A 34 -22.69 -11.13 -36.47
C ASN A 34 -22.29 -12.06 -35.33
N PHE A 35 -22.57 -13.35 -35.47
CA PHE A 35 -22.17 -14.37 -34.49
C PHE A 35 -20.65 -14.36 -34.20
N ALA A 36 -19.82 -14.18 -35.22
CA ALA A 36 -18.37 -14.06 -35.05
C ALA A 36 -17.95 -12.83 -34.23
N GLU A 37 -18.66 -11.71 -34.37
CA GLU A 37 -18.41 -10.48 -33.60
C GLU A 37 -18.76 -10.67 -32.12
N TYR A 38 -19.84 -11.40 -31.83
CA TYR A 38 -20.21 -11.77 -30.45
C TYR A 38 -19.11 -12.62 -29.78
N VAL A 39 -18.56 -13.62 -30.48
CA VAL A 39 -17.48 -14.46 -29.94
C VAL A 39 -16.23 -13.61 -29.64
N MET A 40 -15.84 -12.73 -30.57
CA MET A 40 -14.67 -11.87 -30.40
C MET A 40 -14.82 -10.89 -29.23
N ILE A 41 -15.97 -10.22 -29.12
CA ILE A 41 -16.24 -9.28 -28.02
C ILE A 41 -16.28 -10.02 -26.68
N THR A 42 -16.87 -11.21 -26.62
CA THR A 42 -16.91 -12.01 -25.39
C THR A 42 -15.50 -12.35 -24.91
N ILE A 43 -14.61 -12.77 -25.83
CA ILE A 43 -13.20 -13.04 -25.50
C ILE A 43 -12.49 -11.77 -25.02
N MET A 44 -12.69 -10.63 -25.70
CA MET A 44 -12.12 -9.34 -25.28
C MET A 44 -12.60 -8.91 -23.88
N MET A 45 -13.87 -9.13 -23.54
CA MET A 45 -14.41 -8.83 -22.21
C MET A 45 -13.82 -9.75 -21.13
N LEU A 46 -13.62 -11.04 -21.42
CA LEU A 46 -12.98 -11.97 -20.49
C LEU A 46 -11.55 -11.54 -20.15
N PHE A 47 -10.73 -11.25 -21.17
CA PHE A 47 -9.37 -10.76 -20.93
C PHE A 47 -9.34 -9.38 -20.30
N GLY A 48 -10.22 -8.46 -20.74
CA GLY A 48 -10.32 -7.11 -20.21
C GLY A 48 -10.64 -7.09 -18.72
N SER A 49 -11.62 -7.89 -18.29
CA SER A 49 -11.98 -8.03 -16.88
C SER A 49 -10.87 -8.66 -16.03
N MET A 50 -10.14 -9.66 -16.55
CA MET A 50 -8.97 -10.23 -15.86
C MET A 50 -7.87 -9.20 -15.63
N VAL A 51 -7.53 -8.42 -16.66
CA VAL A 51 -6.52 -7.34 -16.55
C VAL A 51 -6.99 -6.29 -15.56
N TRP A 52 -8.24 -5.87 -15.63
CA TRP A 52 -8.80 -4.88 -14.71
C TRP A 52 -8.80 -5.36 -13.25
N ALA A 53 -9.19 -6.62 -13.00
CA ALA A 53 -9.13 -7.23 -11.68
C ALA A 53 -7.70 -7.29 -11.14
N TRP A 54 -6.71 -7.60 -11.99
CA TRP A 54 -5.30 -7.59 -11.61
C TRP A 54 -4.84 -6.18 -11.21
N VAL A 55 -5.18 -5.16 -12.00
CA VAL A 55 -4.83 -3.76 -11.69
C VAL A 55 -5.42 -3.34 -10.35
N ILE A 56 -6.71 -3.59 -10.10
CA ILE A 56 -7.34 -3.27 -8.80
C ILE A 56 -6.66 -4.05 -7.66
N GLY A 57 -6.37 -5.34 -7.86
CA GLY A 57 -5.71 -6.18 -6.86
C GLY A 57 -4.32 -5.67 -6.50
N SER A 58 -3.51 -5.31 -7.50
CA SER A 58 -2.20 -4.71 -7.30
C SER A 58 -2.28 -3.36 -6.59
N LEU A 59 -3.21 -2.49 -7.00
CA LEU A 59 -3.42 -1.20 -6.33
C LEU A 59 -3.81 -1.38 -4.86
N CYS A 60 -4.74 -2.30 -4.56
CA CYS A 60 -5.12 -2.63 -3.19
C CYS A 60 -3.92 -3.14 -2.38
N GLY A 61 -3.08 -4.01 -2.97
CA GLY A 61 -1.86 -4.51 -2.34
C GLY A 61 -0.88 -3.40 -1.99
N ILE A 62 -0.69 -2.43 -2.90
CA ILE A 62 0.15 -1.25 -2.67
C ILE A 62 -0.46 -0.37 -1.57
N LEU A 63 -1.76 -0.11 -1.62
CA LEU A 63 -2.45 0.70 -0.61
C LEU A 63 -2.37 0.07 0.79
N ALA A 64 -2.48 -1.26 0.88
CA ALA A 64 -2.34 -1.98 2.14
C ALA A 64 -0.90 -1.93 2.70
N THR A 65 0.10 -1.83 1.83
CA THR A 65 1.52 -1.72 2.21
C THR A 65 2.01 -0.28 2.31
N LEU A 66 1.17 0.73 2.05
CA LEU A 66 1.57 2.14 2.08
C LEU A 66 1.91 2.62 3.50
N ASN A 67 1.29 2.04 4.53
CA ASN A 67 1.57 2.42 5.92
C ASN A 67 1.68 1.22 6.87
N PRO A 68 2.73 0.38 6.70
CA PRO A 68 2.90 -0.84 7.47
C PRO A 68 3.18 -0.55 8.95
N HIS A 69 3.76 0.62 9.26
CA HIS A 69 4.00 1.04 10.64
C HIS A 69 2.71 1.39 11.38
N SER A 70 1.78 2.10 10.74
CA SER A 70 0.49 2.42 11.36
C SER A 70 -0.37 1.18 11.55
N THR A 71 -0.39 0.27 10.57
CA THR A 71 -1.18 -0.97 10.64
C THR A 71 -0.63 -1.90 11.71
N ALA A 72 0.70 -2.01 11.85
CA ALA A 72 1.32 -2.77 12.93
C ALA A 72 0.95 -2.21 14.33
N PHE A 73 0.95 -0.89 14.50
CA PHE A 73 0.55 -0.27 15.76
C PHE A 73 -0.94 -0.46 16.06
N GLN A 74 -1.81 -0.35 15.05
CA GLN A 74 -3.24 -0.64 15.19
C GLN A 74 -3.47 -2.10 15.60
N ASN A 75 -2.81 -3.06 14.95
CA ASN A 75 -2.89 -4.48 15.29
C ASN A 75 -2.41 -4.76 16.74
N LEU A 76 -1.37 -4.08 17.20
CA LEU A 76 -0.90 -4.15 18.59
C LEU A 76 -1.98 -3.62 19.56
N MET A 77 -2.55 -2.46 19.25
CA MET A 77 -3.60 -1.83 20.06
C MET A 77 -4.87 -2.70 20.13
N ASP A 78 -5.23 -3.37 19.03
CA ASP A 78 -6.36 -4.30 18.98
C ASP A 78 -6.10 -5.57 19.80
N SER A 79 -4.88 -6.11 19.73
CA SER A 79 -4.45 -7.24 20.57
C SER A 79 -4.50 -6.86 22.06
N LEU A 80 -4.07 -5.65 22.41
CA LEU A 80 -4.19 -5.10 23.75
C LEU A 80 -5.66 -4.97 24.19
N ASN A 81 -6.53 -4.45 23.33
CA ASN A 81 -7.96 -4.36 23.61
C ASN A 81 -8.59 -5.74 23.85
N TYR A 82 -8.21 -6.75 23.05
CA TYR A 82 -8.68 -8.12 23.23
C TYR A 82 -8.21 -8.74 24.55
N PHE A 83 -6.92 -8.59 24.88
CA PHE A 83 -6.36 -9.01 26.16
C PHE A 83 -7.05 -8.32 27.34
N MET A 84 -7.35 -7.03 27.20
CA MET A 84 -8.02 -6.29 28.26
C MET A 84 -9.48 -6.73 28.48
N LYS A 85 -10.14 -7.15 27.40
CA LYS A 85 -11.51 -7.66 27.43
C LYS A 85 -11.56 -9.06 28.04
N SER A 86 -10.62 -9.95 27.70
CA SER A 86 -10.61 -11.33 28.19
C SER A 86 -10.31 -11.43 29.69
N GLN A 87 -9.47 -10.55 30.22
CA GLN A 87 -9.14 -10.49 31.65
C GLN A 87 -10.11 -9.63 32.47
N GLY A 88 -11.09 -8.99 31.84
CA GLY A 88 -12.13 -8.23 32.55
C GLY A 88 -11.65 -6.95 33.26
N PHE A 89 -10.62 -6.25 32.74
CA PHE A 89 -10.14 -5.02 33.39
C PHE A 89 -11.22 -3.93 33.47
N GLU A 90 -11.18 -3.14 34.55
CA GLU A 90 -12.00 -1.94 34.71
C GLU A 90 -11.64 -0.86 33.67
N GLN A 91 -12.61 -0.05 33.27
CA GLN A 91 -12.47 0.94 32.20
C GLN A 91 -11.33 1.95 32.47
N ALA A 92 -11.14 2.38 33.72
CA ALA A 92 -10.07 3.30 34.11
C ALA A 92 -8.67 2.72 33.82
N HIS A 93 -8.47 1.44 34.10
CA HIS A 93 -7.20 0.75 33.82
C HIS A 93 -6.95 0.57 32.32
N ARG A 94 -8.01 0.33 31.53
CA ARG A 94 -7.90 0.21 30.07
C ARG A 94 -7.44 1.50 29.41
N VAL A 95 -7.97 2.65 29.87
CA VAL A 95 -7.56 3.96 29.36
C VAL A 95 -6.08 4.20 29.64
N ARG A 96 -5.64 3.98 30.87
CA ARG A 96 -4.22 4.16 31.26
C ARG A 96 -3.27 3.27 30.46
N LEU A 97 -3.64 2.01 30.21
CA LEU A 97 -2.85 1.08 29.38
C LEU A 97 -2.74 1.58 27.94
N ARG A 98 -3.85 1.99 27.33
CA ARG A 98 -3.85 2.51 25.95
C ARG A 98 -3.01 3.78 25.84
N ASP A 99 -3.11 4.69 26.80
CA ASP A 99 -2.32 5.92 26.81
C ASP A 99 -0.82 5.63 26.95
N PHE A 100 -0.43 4.67 27.80
CA PHE A 100 0.96 4.23 27.91
C PHE A 100 1.51 3.72 26.57
N PHE A 101 0.79 2.82 25.89
CA PHE A 101 1.24 2.29 24.59
C PHE A 101 1.28 3.37 23.50
N ARG A 102 0.40 4.38 23.58
CA ARG A 102 0.37 5.51 22.64
C ARG A 102 1.54 6.47 22.86
N GLN A 103 1.88 6.77 24.12
CA GLN A 103 3.04 7.60 24.46
C GLN A 103 4.37 6.88 24.16
N THR A 104 4.41 5.57 24.39
CA THR A 104 5.64 4.76 24.18
C THR A 104 5.83 4.35 22.72
N GLN A 105 4.89 4.68 21.82
CA GLN A 105 4.97 4.32 20.40
C GLN A 105 6.28 4.81 19.76
N ASP A 106 6.64 6.07 20.00
CA ASP A 106 7.87 6.65 19.44
C ASP A 106 9.13 6.03 20.05
N TYR A 107 9.09 5.72 21.34
CA TYR A 107 10.20 5.04 22.02
C TYR A 107 10.39 3.61 21.50
N MET A 108 9.31 2.85 21.35
CA MET A 108 9.32 1.49 20.78
C MET A 108 9.86 1.51 19.34
N ARG A 109 9.56 2.56 18.57
CA ARG A 109 10.12 2.74 17.22
C ARG A 109 11.64 2.88 17.27
N ILE A 110 12.17 3.69 18.20
CA ILE A 110 13.62 3.86 18.36
C ILE A 110 14.28 2.56 18.79
N HIS A 111 13.70 1.87 19.78
CA HIS A 111 14.20 0.57 20.24
C HIS A 111 14.16 -0.52 19.15
N SER A 112 13.23 -0.43 18.19
CA SER A 112 13.22 -1.35 17.05
C SER A 112 14.48 -1.23 16.18
N TYR A 113 15.12 -0.05 16.15
CA TYR A 113 16.37 0.14 15.40
C TYR A 113 17.54 -0.64 15.98
N ASP A 114 17.54 -0.97 17.28
CA ASP A 114 18.60 -1.79 17.89
C ASP A 114 18.68 -3.17 17.25
N THR A 115 17.53 -3.78 16.96
CA THR A 115 17.50 -5.07 16.24
C THR A 115 17.98 -4.96 14.80
N LEU A 116 17.84 -3.78 14.16
CA LEU A 116 18.39 -3.52 12.83
C LEU A 116 19.91 -3.34 12.88
N LEU A 117 20.42 -2.63 13.89
CA LEU A 117 21.86 -2.51 14.15
C LEU A 117 22.50 -3.88 14.36
N LEU A 118 21.82 -4.79 15.08
CA LEU A 118 22.29 -6.16 15.31
C LEU A 118 22.43 -7.01 14.03
N LYS A 119 21.69 -6.68 12.97
CA LYS A 119 21.80 -7.36 11.66
C LYS A 119 22.95 -6.83 10.79
N MET A 120 23.53 -5.68 11.14
CA MET A 120 24.67 -5.09 10.43
C MET A 120 26.00 -5.73 10.86
N SER A 121 26.99 -5.73 9.97
CA SER A 121 28.37 -6.13 10.29
C SER A 121 28.97 -5.22 11.37
N ALA A 122 29.95 -5.73 12.13
CA ALA A 122 30.53 -4.99 13.25
C ALA A 122 31.11 -3.62 12.85
N GLN A 123 31.72 -3.54 11.67
CA GLN A 123 32.27 -2.30 11.12
C GLN A 123 31.17 -1.29 10.77
N LEU A 124 30.15 -1.72 10.02
CA LEU A 124 29.05 -0.85 9.58
C LEU A 124 28.19 -0.36 10.75
N ARG A 125 28.05 -1.18 11.80
CA ARG A 125 27.39 -0.81 13.04
C ARG A 125 28.14 0.31 13.78
N GLY A 126 29.47 0.22 13.84
CA GLY A 126 30.32 1.25 14.45
C GLY A 126 30.19 2.60 13.73
N ASP A 127 30.26 2.58 12.40
CA ASP A 127 30.09 3.79 11.57
C ASP A 127 28.70 4.41 11.76
N THR A 128 27.64 3.58 11.76
CA THR A 128 26.26 4.04 11.97
C THR A 128 26.06 4.64 13.37
N ALA A 129 26.62 4.01 14.40
CA ALA A 129 26.55 4.51 15.78
C ALA A 129 27.25 5.87 15.94
N LEU A 130 28.40 6.07 15.27
CA LEU A 130 29.09 7.36 15.24
C LEU A 130 28.24 8.44 14.58
N VAL A 131 27.58 8.15 13.45
CA VAL A 131 26.71 9.11 12.75
C VAL A 131 25.51 9.50 13.61
N ILE A 132 24.84 8.54 14.26
CA ILE A 132 23.71 8.81 15.17
C ILE A 132 24.17 9.60 16.39
N GLY A 133 25.31 9.22 16.98
CA GLY A 133 25.89 9.85 18.15
C GLY A 133 26.36 11.27 17.88
N LYS A 134 26.86 11.58 16.68
CA LYS A 134 27.44 12.89 16.33
C LYS A 134 26.50 14.06 16.61
N ALA A 135 25.23 13.96 16.21
CA ALA A 135 24.23 15.01 16.47
C ALA A 135 23.97 15.23 17.97
N THR A 136 24.12 14.18 18.77
CA THR A 136 23.97 14.25 20.22
C THR A 136 25.24 14.78 20.88
N LEU A 137 26.42 14.38 20.39
CA LEU A 137 27.74 14.79 20.87
C LEU A 137 27.99 16.29 20.64
N GLU A 138 27.64 16.81 19.45
CA GLU A 138 27.77 18.24 19.13
C GLU A 138 26.88 19.14 19.99
N ARG A 139 25.75 18.59 20.48
CA ARG A 139 24.82 19.30 21.38
C ARG A 139 25.36 19.39 22.81
N ILE A 140 26.31 18.55 23.19
CA ILE A 140 26.89 18.51 24.53
C ILE A 140 28.19 19.30 24.52
N TRP A 141 28.18 20.44 25.22
CA TRP A 141 29.33 21.35 25.35
C TRP A 141 30.62 20.66 25.85
N TYR A 142 30.49 19.57 26.60
CA TYR A 142 31.62 18.79 27.13
C TYR A 142 32.45 18.06 26.07
N PHE A 143 31.86 17.71 24.92
CA PHE A 143 32.52 16.93 23.86
C PHE A 143 33.00 17.76 22.67
N GLN A 144 32.90 19.10 22.75
CA GLN A 144 33.45 19.97 21.72
C GLN A 144 34.98 20.04 21.86
N PRO A 145 35.76 19.73 20.80
CA PRO A 145 37.20 19.93 20.84
C PRO A 145 37.49 21.43 20.98
N GLN A 146 38.29 21.79 21.99
CA GLN A 146 38.84 23.14 22.17
C GLN A 146 39.76 23.53 21.01
#